data_AF-A0A420HNX9-F1
#
_entry.id   AF-A0A420HNX9-F1
#
_cell.length_a   1.000
_cell.length_b   1.000
_cell.length_c   1.000
_cell.angle_alpha   90.00
_cell.angle_beta   90.00
_cell.angle_gamma   90.00
#
_symmetry.space_group_name_H-M   'P 1'
#
loop_
_entity.id
_entity.type
_entity.pdbx_description
1 polymer ?
#
loop_
_entity_poly.entity_id
_entity_poly.type
_entity_poly.pdbx_seq_one_letter_code
_entity_poly.pdbx_strand_id
1 'polypeptide(L)'
;MSESLIFFALLTVIIIGFLQAFIGLDNANSYADSTPFILQAIINAVMQSPDFNGFDNFAPPFGVTLYYIFTFLITAVLLNILIALFNSAYVEITENANYEYLALFAKKTMQFVRAPDENVFIAPLNLIEIFFLILPFEWWLQRHIFAPLNDIVMAILYFPLLLVAAWLETLSANKVIANRIRGEEDDDNSEQWEQSNGEFNFKAEGWDRIVRGAKPNIEDDQSTVEVGKLRNEVKELKDMMNDDDDIINVTGHKPSALFGTARVGQNYIHRFFATYMTGSERTKETK
;
A
#
# COMPACT_ATOMS: atom_id res chain seq x y z
N MET A 1 -14.20 -2.12 3.48
CA MET A 1 -15.05 -2.75 2.42
C MET A 1 -15.64 -4.07 2.90
N SER A 2 -14.92 -4.80 3.76
CA SER A 2 -15.41 -6.05 4.37
C SER A 2 -16.59 -5.80 5.32
N GLU A 3 -16.58 -4.73 6.11
CA GLU A 3 -17.69 -4.39 7.01
C GLU A 3 -18.97 -4.05 6.25
N SER A 4 -18.85 -3.32 5.12
CA SER A 4 -19.99 -2.98 4.27
C SER A 4 -20.63 -4.21 3.61
N LEU A 5 -19.86 -5.29 3.38
CA LEU A 5 -20.38 -6.52 2.77
C LEU A 5 -21.37 -7.24 3.69
N ILE A 6 -21.09 -7.27 4.99
CA ILE A 6 -21.98 -7.88 5.99
C ILE A 6 -23.32 -7.15 6.02
N PHE A 7 -23.32 -5.83 5.92
CA PHE A 7 -24.54 -5.04 5.82
C PHE A 7 -25.36 -5.40 4.57
N PHE A 8 -24.74 -5.43 3.38
CA PHE A 8 -25.46 -5.76 2.15
C PHE A 8 -26.00 -7.20 2.17
N ALA A 9 -25.27 -8.13 2.79
CA ALA A 9 -25.75 -9.50 2.99
C ALA A 9 -26.99 -9.53 3.92
N LEU A 10 -26.94 -8.83 5.06
CA LEU A 10 -28.07 -8.74 5.99
C LEU A 10 -29.29 -8.08 5.34
N LEU A 11 -29.11 -6.97 4.63
CA LEU A 11 -30.16 -6.28 3.89
C LEU A 11 -30.82 -7.23 2.87
N THR A 12 -30.01 -7.96 2.12
CA THR A 12 -30.50 -8.92 1.11
C THR A 12 -31.31 -10.04 1.75
N VAL A 13 -30.83 -10.64 2.85
CA VAL A 13 -31.55 -11.69 3.58
C VAL A 13 -32.91 -11.18 4.09
N ILE A 14 -32.96 -9.97 4.63
CA ILE A 14 -34.20 -9.35 5.10
C ILE A 14 -35.16 -9.10 3.94
N ILE A 15 -34.68 -8.51 2.83
CA ILE A 15 -35.50 -8.26 1.64
C ILE A 15 -36.08 -9.58 1.11
N ILE A 16 -35.26 -10.63 0.97
CA ILE A 16 -35.72 -11.94 0.49
C ILE A 16 -36.74 -12.56 1.46
N GLY A 17 -36.48 -12.51 2.77
CA GLY A 17 -37.38 -13.08 3.77
C GLY A 17 -38.75 -12.39 3.79
N PHE A 18 -38.79 -11.07 3.71
CA PHE A 18 -40.05 -10.33 3.63
C PHE A 18 -40.73 -10.50 2.27
N LEU A 19 -39.98 -10.53 1.17
CA LEU A 19 -40.53 -10.84 -0.15
C LEU A 19 -41.21 -12.22 -0.16
N GLN A 20 -40.57 -13.24 0.44
CA GLN A 20 -41.16 -14.57 0.60
C GLN A 20 -42.42 -14.53 1.47
N ALA A 21 -42.43 -13.75 2.56
CA ALA A 21 -43.59 -13.61 3.42
C ALA A 21 -44.78 -12.93 2.71
N PHE A 22 -44.53 -11.87 1.92
CA PHE A 22 -45.56 -11.19 1.13
C PHE A 22 -46.10 -12.07 0.01
N ILE A 23 -45.25 -12.78 -0.73
CA ILE A 23 -45.67 -13.74 -1.76
C ILE A 23 -46.46 -14.91 -1.13
N GLY A 24 -46.04 -15.38 0.04
CA GLY A 24 -46.76 -16.42 0.78
C GLY A 24 -48.16 -15.97 1.21
N LEU A 25 -48.30 -14.70 1.61
CA LEU A 25 -49.58 -14.11 1.98
C LEU A 25 -50.49 -13.87 0.75
N ASP A 26 -49.91 -13.45 -0.38
CA ASP A 26 -50.61 -13.30 -1.67
C ASP A 26 -51.16 -14.64 -2.16
N ASN A 27 -50.34 -15.70 -2.14
CA ASN A 27 -50.78 -17.04 -2.55
C ASN A 27 -51.90 -17.64 -1.68
N ALA A 28 -51.98 -17.25 -0.40
CA ALA A 28 -52.99 -17.75 0.52
C ALA A 28 -54.37 -17.06 0.35
N ASN A 29 -54.39 -15.85 -0.21
CA ASN A 29 -55.59 -15.08 -0.41
C ASN A 29 -55.81 -14.95 -1.92
N SER A 30 -56.86 -15.55 -2.51
CA SER A 30 -57.08 -15.61 -3.96
C SER A 30 -57.31 -14.26 -4.69
N TYR A 31 -56.92 -13.15 -4.08
CA TYR A 31 -56.80 -11.85 -4.73
C TYR A 31 -55.57 -11.87 -5.67
N ALA A 32 -55.84 -11.54 -6.92
CA ALA A 32 -54.93 -11.38 -8.06
C ALA A 32 -53.42 -11.25 -7.78
N ASP A 33 -52.64 -11.90 -8.66
CA ASP A 33 -51.18 -11.82 -8.84
C ASP A 33 -50.63 -10.38 -8.67
N SER A 34 -50.31 -10.03 -7.42
CA SER A 34 -49.91 -8.68 -7.01
C SER A 34 -48.40 -8.58 -6.75
N THR A 35 -47.65 -9.58 -7.22
CA THR A 35 -46.18 -9.62 -7.23
C THR A 35 -45.52 -8.29 -7.65
N PRO A 36 -45.93 -7.59 -8.74
CA PRO A 36 -45.31 -6.32 -9.12
C PRO A 36 -45.56 -5.20 -8.11
N PHE A 37 -46.73 -5.16 -7.46
CA PHE A 37 -47.04 -4.19 -6.41
C PHE A 37 -46.17 -4.42 -5.17
N ILE A 38 -46.02 -5.68 -4.74
CA ILE A 38 -45.16 -6.07 -3.61
C ILE A 38 -43.71 -5.66 -3.86
N LEU A 39 -43.19 -5.93 -5.06
CA LEU A 39 -41.82 -5.59 -5.42
C LEU A 39 -41.60 -4.07 -5.42
N GLN A 40 -42.54 -3.31 -5.98
CA GLN A 40 -42.47 -1.85 -5.97
C GLN A 40 -42.53 -1.29 -4.55
N ALA A 41 -43.40 -1.81 -3.68
CA ALA A 41 -43.50 -1.40 -2.29
C ALA A 41 -42.21 -1.68 -1.48
N ILE A 42 -41.55 -2.81 -1.73
CA ILE A 42 -40.26 -3.16 -1.12
C ILE A 42 -39.16 -2.22 -1.60
N ILE A 43 -39.07 -1.96 -2.91
CA ILE A 43 -38.08 -1.03 -3.47
C ILE A 43 -38.29 0.38 -2.89
N ASN A 44 -39.54 0.85 -2.83
CA ASN A 44 -39.89 2.15 -2.28
C ASN A 44 -39.51 2.28 -0.80
N ALA A 45 -39.78 1.25 0.01
CA ALA A 45 -39.37 1.22 1.41
C ALA A 45 -37.84 1.22 1.59
N VAL A 46 -37.11 0.49 0.73
CA VAL A 46 -35.63 0.51 0.72
C VAL A 46 -35.10 1.89 0.33
N MET A 47 -35.76 2.57 -0.61
CA MET A 47 -35.47 3.96 -0.99
C MET A 47 -35.93 5.00 0.05
N GLN A 48 -36.36 4.55 1.24
CA GLN A 48 -36.87 5.40 2.33
C GLN A 48 -38.11 6.22 1.96
N SER A 49 -38.89 5.76 0.98
CA SER A 49 -40.17 6.34 0.60
C SER A 49 -41.26 5.26 0.68
N PRO A 50 -41.55 4.71 1.88
CA PRO A 50 -42.57 3.68 2.03
C PRO A 50 -43.94 4.24 1.65
N ASP A 51 -44.66 3.51 0.80
CA ASP A 51 -46.02 3.86 0.36
C ASP A 51 -47.00 2.82 0.88
N PHE A 52 -47.96 3.27 1.69
CA PHE A 52 -48.99 2.42 2.28
C PHE A 52 -50.24 2.35 1.40
N ASN A 53 -50.34 3.22 0.38
CA ASN A 53 -51.48 3.24 -0.53
C ASN A 53 -51.51 1.92 -1.33
N GLY A 54 -52.56 1.12 -1.12
CA GLY A 54 -52.75 -0.19 -1.77
C GLY A 54 -52.63 -1.38 -0.82
N PHE A 55 -52.03 -1.22 0.36
CA PHE A 55 -52.02 -2.29 1.37
C PHE A 55 -53.37 -2.47 2.09
N ASP A 56 -54.26 -1.47 2.05
CA ASP A 56 -55.60 -1.55 2.65
C ASP A 56 -56.46 -2.70 2.09
N ASN A 57 -56.24 -3.05 0.82
CA ASN A 57 -56.93 -4.16 0.15
C ASN A 57 -56.05 -5.42 0.05
N PHE A 58 -54.77 -5.33 0.41
CA PHE A 58 -53.81 -6.44 0.32
C PHE A 58 -53.82 -7.27 1.61
N ALA A 59 -54.45 -8.45 1.53
CA ALA A 59 -54.55 -9.43 2.61
C ALA A 59 -54.78 -8.85 4.04
N PRO A 60 -55.89 -8.13 4.28
CA PRO A 60 -56.22 -7.64 5.61
C PRO A 60 -56.45 -8.80 6.59
N PRO A 61 -56.02 -8.71 7.87
CA PRO A 61 -55.32 -7.60 8.53
C PRO A 61 -53.78 -7.70 8.51
N PHE A 62 -53.24 -8.84 8.06
CA PHE A 62 -51.82 -9.16 8.24
C PHE A 62 -50.89 -8.45 7.24
N GLY A 63 -51.36 -8.13 6.02
CA GLY A 63 -50.53 -7.49 4.98
C GLY A 63 -50.01 -6.11 5.39
N VAL A 64 -50.92 -5.23 5.84
CA VAL A 64 -50.59 -3.90 6.36
C VAL A 64 -49.64 -3.99 7.57
N THR A 65 -49.94 -4.88 8.51
CA THR A 65 -49.14 -5.06 9.73
C THR A 65 -47.71 -5.50 9.41
N LEU A 66 -47.56 -6.47 8.49
CA LEU A 66 -46.26 -6.97 8.05
C LEU A 66 -45.45 -5.87 7.35
N TYR A 67 -46.11 -5.02 6.54
CA TYR A 67 -45.47 -3.89 5.87
C TYR A 67 -45.01 -2.79 6.83
N TYR A 68 -45.75 -2.53 7.92
CA TYR A 68 -45.28 -1.65 9.00
C TYR A 68 -44.02 -2.19 9.70
N ILE A 69 -44.00 -3.49 10.03
CA ILE A 69 -42.84 -4.12 10.66
C ILE A 69 -41.63 -4.07 9.72
N PHE A 70 -41.83 -4.39 8.45
CA PHE A 70 -40.79 -4.30 7.42
C PHE A 70 -40.22 -2.89 7.30
N THR A 71 -41.09 -1.89 7.16
CA THR A 71 -40.69 -0.48 7.03
C THR A 71 -39.94 0.01 8.27
N PHE A 72 -40.38 -0.38 9.47
CA PHE A 72 -39.68 -0.07 10.71
C PHE A 72 -38.29 -0.70 10.75
N LEU A 73 -38.15 -1.96 10.34
CA LEU A 73 -36.87 -2.66 10.34
C LEU A 73 -35.88 -1.99 9.36
N ILE A 74 -36.31 -1.71 8.13
CA ILE A 74 -35.46 -1.07 7.12
C ILE A 74 -35.06 0.36 7.52
N THR A 75 -36.03 1.17 7.94
CA THR A 75 -35.77 2.60 8.19
C THR A 75 -35.18 2.89 9.56
N ALA A 76 -35.64 2.22 10.62
CA ALA A 76 -35.22 2.52 12.00
C ALA A 76 -34.06 1.64 12.48
N VAL A 77 -33.98 0.37 12.06
CA VAL A 77 -32.94 -0.54 12.56
C VAL A 77 -31.75 -0.56 11.61
N LEU A 78 -31.97 -0.91 10.34
CA LEU A 78 -30.89 -1.07 9.37
C LEU A 78 -30.12 0.22 9.10
N LEU A 79 -30.82 1.37 8.96
CA LEU A 79 -30.14 2.65 8.73
C LEU A 79 -29.23 3.06 9.89
N ASN A 80 -29.71 2.91 11.12
CA ASN A 80 -28.93 3.26 12.31
C ASN A 80 -27.71 2.36 12.47
N ILE A 81 -27.85 1.06 12.20
CA ILE A 81 -26.73 0.13 12.19
C ILE A 81 -25.74 0.46 11.05
N LEU A 82 -26.24 0.80 9.87
CA LEU A 82 -25.42 1.18 8.72
C LEU A 82 -24.53 2.39 9.04
N ILE A 83 -25.13 3.44 9.60
CA ILE A 83 -24.42 4.65 9.99
C ILE A 83 -23.37 4.33 11.05
N ALA A 84 -23.71 3.50 12.04
CA ALA A 84 -22.77 3.10 13.10
C ALA A 84 -21.56 2.34 12.54
N LEU A 85 -21.80 1.36 11.65
CA LEU A 85 -20.73 0.59 11.02
C LEU A 85 -19.86 1.46 10.11
N PHE A 86 -20.45 2.37 9.32
CA PHE A 86 -19.67 3.27 8.48
C PHE A 86 -18.81 4.24 9.29
N ASN A 87 -19.33 4.80 10.38
CA ASN A 87 -18.53 5.67 11.25
C ASN A 87 -17.36 4.92 11.88
N SER A 88 -17.59 3.70 12.36
CA SER A 88 -16.53 2.86 12.92
C SER A 88 -15.43 2.55 11.89
N ALA A 89 -15.83 2.10 10.70
CA ALA A 89 -14.89 1.78 9.63
C ALA A 89 -14.15 3.03 9.12
N TYR A 90 -14.83 4.18 9.09
CA TYR A 90 -14.21 5.44 8.71
C TYR A 90 -13.07 5.81 9.68
N VAL A 91 -13.32 5.76 10.99
CA VAL A 91 -12.30 6.08 12.00
C VAL A 91 -11.07 5.18 11.84
N GLU A 92 -11.27 3.86 11.76
CA GLU A 92 -10.20 2.88 11.60
C GLU A 92 -9.34 3.14 10.34
N ILE A 93 -9.97 3.45 9.21
CA ILE A 93 -9.25 3.75 7.96
C ILE A 93 -8.52 5.09 8.07
N THR A 94 -9.17 6.12 8.63
CA THR A 94 -8.56 7.46 8.69
C THR A 94 -7.34 7.54 9.60
N GLU A 95 -7.30 6.75 10.69
CA GLU A 95 -6.13 6.71 11.57
C GLU A 95 -4.87 6.21 10.83
N ASN A 96 -5.01 5.28 9.87
CA ASN A 96 -3.87 4.73 9.12
C ASN A 96 -3.67 5.35 7.72
N ALA A 97 -4.63 6.13 7.24
CA ALA A 97 -4.65 6.66 5.86
C ALA A 97 -3.38 7.43 5.48
N ASN A 98 -2.79 8.18 6.41
CA ASN A 98 -1.56 8.96 6.14
C ASN A 98 -0.36 8.07 5.82
N TYR A 99 -0.18 6.97 6.57
CA TYR A 99 0.93 6.04 6.35
C TYR A 99 0.73 5.25 5.05
N GLU A 100 -0.49 4.79 4.79
CA GLU A 100 -0.82 4.10 3.54
C GLU A 100 -0.64 5.03 2.32
N TYR A 101 -1.10 6.28 2.43
CA TYR A 101 -0.90 7.28 1.39
C TYR A 101 0.58 7.50 1.12
N LEU A 102 1.39 7.72 2.16
CA LEU A 102 2.83 7.95 2.00
C LEU A 102 3.55 6.72 1.41
N ALA A 103 3.17 5.51 1.82
CA ALA A 103 3.71 4.27 1.26
C ALA A 103 3.33 4.09 -0.23
N LEU A 104 2.08 4.36 -0.59
CA LEU A 104 1.62 4.33 -1.97
C LEU A 104 2.29 5.42 -2.82
N PHE A 105 2.48 6.61 -2.25
CA PHE A 105 3.19 7.71 -2.89
C PHE A 105 4.65 7.33 -3.15
N ALA A 106 5.37 6.83 -2.13
CA ALA A 106 6.74 6.35 -2.28
C ALA A 106 6.85 5.23 -3.33
N LYS A 107 5.93 4.25 -3.31
CA LYS A 107 5.86 3.21 -4.33
C LYS A 107 5.69 3.78 -5.73
N LYS A 108 4.79 4.75 -5.89
CA LYS A 108 4.54 5.40 -7.18
C LYS A 108 5.75 6.21 -7.64
N THR A 109 6.46 6.89 -6.73
CA THR A 109 7.72 7.58 -7.03
C THR A 109 8.81 6.59 -7.46
N MET A 110 8.95 5.45 -6.79
CA MET A 110 9.88 4.39 -7.22
C MET A 110 9.55 3.84 -8.60
N GLN A 111 8.27 3.77 -8.99
CA GLN A 111 7.89 3.37 -10.36
C GLN A 111 8.32 4.37 -11.43
N PHE A 112 8.55 5.63 -11.06
CA PHE A 112 9.10 6.64 -11.97
C PHE A 112 10.63 6.65 -12.00
N VAL A 113 11.30 5.94 -11.09
CA VAL A 113 12.74 5.68 -11.19
C VAL A 113 12.94 4.66 -12.31
N ARG A 114 13.26 5.16 -13.50
CA ARG A 114 13.53 4.34 -14.69
C ARG A 114 14.96 3.81 -14.67
N ALA A 115 15.16 2.65 -15.28
CA ALA A 115 16.50 2.13 -15.55
C ALA A 115 17.22 3.05 -16.57
N PRO A 116 18.53 3.29 -16.42
CA PRO A 116 19.27 4.27 -17.22
C PRO A 116 19.41 3.92 -18.71
N ASP A 117 19.03 2.71 -19.12
CA ASP A 117 19.39 2.15 -20.42
C ASP A 117 18.22 2.02 -21.43
N GLU A 118 17.05 2.61 -21.15
CA GLU A 118 15.89 2.56 -22.05
C GLU A 118 15.48 3.96 -22.54
N ASN A 119 15.68 4.21 -23.83
CA ASN A 119 15.30 5.43 -24.53
C ASN A 119 13.78 5.47 -24.80
N VAL A 120 12.98 5.65 -23.75
CA VAL A 120 11.51 5.66 -23.86
C VAL A 120 10.99 7.06 -24.20
N PHE A 121 10.25 7.17 -25.30
CA PHE A 121 9.53 8.39 -25.63
C PHE A 121 8.43 8.70 -24.59
N ILE A 122 8.35 9.94 -24.14
CA ILE A 122 7.32 10.40 -23.21
C ILE A 122 5.97 10.39 -23.94
N ALA A 123 4.94 9.85 -23.32
CA ALA A 123 3.59 9.89 -23.88
C ALA A 123 3.14 11.36 -24.11
N PRO A 124 2.55 11.73 -25.26
CA PRO A 124 2.02 10.86 -26.33
C PRO A 124 3.02 10.53 -27.47
N LEU A 125 4.25 11.06 -27.43
CA LEU A 125 5.24 10.90 -28.51
C LEU A 125 5.71 9.44 -28.68
N ASN A 126 5.47 8.56 -27.71
CA ASN A 126 5.72 7.12 -27.85
C ASN A 126 4.97 6.47 -29.02
N LEU A 127 3.85 7.04 -29.46
CA LEU A 127 3.11 6.51 -30.59
C LEU A 127 3.90 6.69 -31.88
N ILE A 128 4.68 7.78 -31.98
CA ILE A 128 5.53 8.03 -33.14
C ILE A 128 6.64 6.98 -33.21
N GLU A 129 7.23 6.65 -32.06
CA GLU A 129 8.20 5.56 -31.98
C GLU A 129 7.58 4.22 -32.40
N ILE A 130 6.42 3.86 -31.86
CA ILE A 130 5.77 2.58 -32.17
C ILE A 130 5.40 2.49 -33.66
N PHE A 131 4.74 3.50 -34.22
CA PHE A 131 4.21 3.47 -35.58
C PHE A 131 5.26 3.76 -36.67
N PHE A 132 6.24 4.62 -36.41
CA PHE A 132 7.20 5.06 -37.42
C PHE A 132 8.62 4.52 -37.22
N LEU A 133 8.99 4.00 -36.04
CA LEU A 133 10.31 3.39 -35.81
C LEU A 133 10.24 1.88 -35.58
N ILE A 134 9.49 1.43 -34.58
CA ILE A 134 9.46 0.04 -34.15
C ILE A 134 8.80 -0.84 -35.21
N LEU A 135 7.53 -0.56 -35.57
CA LEU A 135 6.79 -1.35 -36.56
C LEU A 135 7.48 -1.48 -37.92
N PRO A 136 8.03 -0.41 -38.53
CA PRO A 136 8.67 -0.52 -39.84
C PRO A 136 10.14 -0.93 -39.80
N PHE A 137 10.94 -0.62 -38.78
CA PHE A 137 12.40 -0.86 -38.83
C PHE A 137 12.88 -2.05 -37.98
N GLU A 138 12.13 -2.48 -36.96
CA GLU A 138 12.62 -3.51 -36.02
C GLU A 138 12.81 -4.89 -36.68
N TRP A 139 11.97 -5.24 -37.66
CA TRP A 139 12.04 -6.53 -38.35
C TRP A 139 13.21 -6.71 -39.33
N TRP A 140 13.86 -5.64 -39.81
CA TRP A 140 14.97 -5.74 -40.77
C TRP A 140 16.28 -5.10 -40.29
N LEU A 141 16.24 -4.17 -39.34
CA LEU A 141 17.40 -3.36 -38.99
C LEU A 141 18.16 -3.92 -37.79
N GLN A 142 19.49 -4.03 -37.93
CA GLN A 142 20.36 -4.50 -36.85
C GLN A 142 20.45 -3.45 -35.72
N ARG A 143 20.44 -3.90 -34.45
CA ARG A 143 20.37 -3.06 -33.24
C ARG A 143 21.40 -1.91 -33.21
N HIS A 144 22.58 -2.11 -33.77
CA HIS A 144 23.65 -1.11 -33.77
C HIS A 144 23.38 0.10 -34.67
N ILE A 145 22.52 -0.04 -35.70
CA ILE A 145 22.10 1.06 -36.58
C ILE A 145 20.80 1.69 -36.05
N PHE A 146 19.96 0.87 -35.41
CA PHE A 146 18.69 1.32 -34.85
C PHE A 146 18.88 2.31 -33.69
N ALA A 147 19.86 2.09 -32.80
CA ALA A 147 20.13 2.98 -31.67
C ALA A 147 20.43 4.44 -32.08
N PRO A 148 21.42 4.74 -32.94
CA PRO A 148 21.70 6.13 -33.33
C PRO A 148 20.57 6.76 -34.16
N LEU A 149 19.79 5.96 -34.91
CA LEU A 149 18.62 6.46 -35.63
C LEU A 149 17.52 6.90 -34.65
N ASN A 150 17.25 6.10 -33.62
CA ASN A 150 16.30 6.41 -32.56
C ASN A 150 16.72 7.70 -31.82
N ASP A 151 18.00 7.86 -31.50
CA ASP A 151 18.54 9.08 -30.86
C ASP A 151 18.36 10.34 -31.72
N ILE A 152 18.56 10.24 -33.04
CA ILE A 152 18.34 11.38 -33.95
C ILE A 152 16.86 11.77 -34.00
N VAL A 153 15.96 10.79 -34.12
CA VAL A 153 14.51 11.05 -34.13
C VAL A 153 14.06 11.65 -32.79
N MET A 154 14.58 11.11 -31.70
CA MET A 154 14.37 11.62 -30.35
C MET A 154 14.81 13.09 -30.23
N ALA A 155 16.02 13.41 -30.69
CA ALA A 155 16.55 14.77 -30.69
C ALA A 155 15.67 15.72 -31.52
N ILE A 156 15.25 15.32 -32.72
CA ILE A 156 14.39 16.16 -33.58
C ILE A 156 13.02 16.42 -32.92
N LEU A 157 12.40 15.40 -32.32
CA LEU A 157 11.09 15.53 -31.70
C LEU A 157 11.13 16.36 -30.41
N TYR A 158 12.16 16.19 -29.58
CA TYR A 158 12.28 16.94 -28.32
C TYR A 158 12.93 18.31 -28.46
N PHE A 159 13.71 18.57 -29.51
CA PHE A 159 14.37 19.87 -29.72
C PHE A 159 13.45 21.09 -29.58
N PRO A 160 12.26 21.16 -30.23
CA PRO A 160 11.38 22.31 -30.07
C PRO A 160 10.83 22.45 -28.64
N LEU A 161 10.53 21.32 -27.98
CA LEU A 161 10.05 21.32 -26.60
C LEU A 161 11.14 21.79 -25.62
N LEU A 162 12.36 21.29 -25.79
CA LEU A 162 13.52 21.67 -24.98
C LEU A 162 13.91 23.14 -25.20
N LEU A 163 13.76 23.68 -26.42
CA LEU A 163 13.96 25.10 -26.65
C LEU A 163 12.96 25.96 -25.88
N VAL A 164 11.68 25.58 -25.85
CA VAL A 164 10.66 26.29 -25.07
C VAL A 164 10.95 26.19 -23.58
N ALA A 165 11.29 25.00 -23.09
CA ALA A 165 11.65 24.77 -21.68
C ALA A 165 12.87 25.62 -21.27
N ALA A 166 13.95 25.55 -22.06
CA ALA A 166 15.15 26.34 -21.82
C ALA A 166 14.89 27.85 -21.86
N TRP A 167 13.99 28.31 -22.75
CA TRP A 167 13.56 29.70 -22.78
C TRP A 167 12.85 30.12 -21.49
N LEU A 168 11.89 29.32 -21.01
CA LEU A 168 11.18 29.59 -19.75
C LEU A 168 12.13 29.55 -18.55
N GLU A 169 13.03 28.58 -18.48
CA GLU A 169 14.04 28.50 -17.43
C GLU A 169 15.00 29.68 -17.46
N THR A 170 15.39 30.16 -18.64
CA THR A 170 16.24 31.36 -18.78
C THR A 170 15.54 32.60 -18.22
N LEU A 171 14.22 32.73 -18.42
CA LEU A 171 13.44 33.82 -17.84
C LEU A 171 13.42 33.75 -16.31
N SER A 172 13.16 32.56 -15.74
CA SER A 172 13.19 32.34 -14.30
C SER A 172 14.59 32.58 -13.70
N ALA A 173 15.64 32.08 -14.35
CA ALA A 173 17.02 32.28 -13.93
C ALA A 173 17.41 33.77 -13.92
N ASN A 174 16.96 34.54 -14.91
CA ASN A 174 17.19 35.98 -14.92
C ASN A 174 16.52 36.69 -13.73
N LYS A 175 15.36 36.20 -13.26
CA LYS A 175 14.70 36.70 -12.05
C LYS A 175 15.57 36.41 -10.82
N VAL A 176 16.05 35.18 -10.66
CA VAL A 176 16.94 34.80 -9.54
C VAL A 176 18.23 35.64 -9.54
N ILE A 177 18.85 35.82 -10.70
CA ILE A 177 20.05 36.66 -10.82
C ILE A 177 19.75 38.11 -10.42
N ALA A 178 18.60 38.66 -10.83
CA ALA A 178 18.17 40.01 -10.45
C ALA A 178 17.94 40.14 -8.94
N ASN A 179 17.31 39.15 -8.29
CA ASN A 179 17.11 39.10 -6.83
C ASN A 179 18.45 39.04 -6.09
N ARG A 180 19.38 38.19 -6.56
CA ARG A 180 20.73 38.05 -5.99
C ARG A 180 21.56 39.34 -6.09
N ILE A 181 21.42 40.10 -7.18
CA ILE A 181 22.06 41.43 -7.33
C ILE A 181 21.49 42.44 -6.32
N ARG A 182 20.21 42.31 -5.96
CA ARG A 182 19.55 43.16 -4.96
C ARG A 182 19.78 42.70 -3.51
N GLY A 183 20.36 41.52 -3.32
CA GLY A 183 20.53 40.90 -2.01
C GLY A 183 19.22 40.37 -1.40
N GLU A 184 18.20 40.15 -2.25
CA GLU A 184 16.92 39.54 -1.89
C GLU A 184 17.05 38.00 -1.93
N GLU A 185 16.08 37.28 -1.34
CA GLU A 185 16.05 35.82 -1.41
C GLU A 185 15.85 35.33 -2.85
N ASP A 186 16.43 34.18 -3.20
CA ASP A 186 16.45 33.67 -4.57
C ASP A 186 15.04 33.23 -5.04
N ASP A 187 14.12 32.97 -4.11
CA ASP A 187 12.71 32.65 -4.39
C ASP A 187 11.78 33.55 -3.57
N ASP A 188 10.83 34.21 -4.26
CA ASP A 188 9.86 35.11 -3.62
C ASP A 188 8.52 34.39 -3.32
N ASN A 189 8.34 33.16 -3.84
CA ASN A 189 7.12 32.40 -3.66
C ASN A 189 7.25 31.48 -2.44
N SER A 190 6.53 31.81 -1.37
CA SER A 190 6.39 30.88 -0.25
C SER A 190 5.51 29.70 -0.67
N GLU A 191 6.08 28.51 -0.67
CA GLU A 191 5.33 27.29 -0.95
C GLU A 191 4.38 26.94 0.22
N GLN A 192 3.26 26.29 -0.06
CA GLN A 192 2.24 25.98 0.97
C GLN A 192 2.81 25.24 2.19
N TRP A 193 3.80 24.38 1.99
CA TRP A 193 4.43 23.62 3.08
C TRP A 193 5.36 24.49 3.94
N GLU A 194 5.95 25.56 3.41
CA GLU A 194 6.74 26.52 4.19
C GLU A 194 5.84 27.37 5.10
N GLN A 195 4.64 27.70 4.62
CA GLN A 195 3.61 28.42 5.38
C GLN A 195 3.07 27.54 6.52
N SER A 196 2.90 26.24 6.26
CA SER A 196 2.46 25.26 7.27
C SER A 196 3.57 24.82 8.24
N ASN A 197 4.83 25.21 8.03
CA ASN A 197 5.96 24.78 8.86
C ASN A 197 5.87 25.27 10.32
N GLY A 198 5.06 26.31 10.59
CA GLY A 198 4.75 26.78 11.95
C GLY A 198 3.60 26.04 12.66
N GLU A 199 2.79 25.27 11.92
CA GLU A 199 1.61 24.57 12.45
C GLU A 199 1.96 23.17 12.98
N PHE A 200 2.98 22.52 12.43
CA PHE A 200 3.39 21.15 12.80
C PHE A 200 4.63 21.15 13.71
N ASN A 201 4.45 20.80 14.99
CA ASN A 201 5.57 20.61 15.91
C ASN A 201 6.15 19.20 15.79
N PHE A 202 7.01 18.98 14.80
CA PHE A 202 7.69 17.71 14.55
C PHE A 202 8.46 17.14 15.76
N LYS A 203 8.86 17.99 16.71
CA LYS A 203 9.53 17.56 17.96
C LYS A 203 8.56 17.02 19.00
N ALA A 204 7.35 17.55 19.08
CA ALA A 204 6.33 17.07 20.02
C ALA A 204 5.73 15.73 19.59
N GLU A 205 5.60 15.51 18.27
CA GLU A 205 5.03 14.28 17.70
C GLU A 205 6.02 13.09 17.65
N GLY A 206 7.26 13.29 18.09
CA GLY A 206 8.27 12.21 18.17
C GLY A 206 8.76 11.70 16.80
N TRP A 207 8.41 12.39 15.72
CA TRP A 207 8.75 12.01 14.33
C TRP A 207 10.27 11.88 14.10
N ASP A 208 11.06 12.74 14.75
CA ASP A 208 12.54 12.70 14.75
C ASP A 208 13.12 11.39 15.31
N ARG A 209 12.38 10.68 16.19
CA ARG A 209 12.79 9.34 16.66
C ARG A 209 12.54 8.27 15.61
N ILE A 210 11.40 8.36 14.92
CA ILE A 210 11.00 7.42 13.86
C ILE A 210 11.96 7.54 12.68
N VAL A 211 12.27 8.76 12.24
CA VAL A 211 13.22 9.00 11.14
C VAL A 211 14.62 8.51 11.47
N ARG A 212 15.10 8.73 12.70
CA ARG A 212 16.41 8.20 13.12
C ARG A 212 16.44 6.67 13.18
N GLY A 213 15.32 6.02 13.52
CA GLY A 213 15.21 4.56 13.47
C GLY A 213 15.13 4.01 12.05
N ALA A 214 14.53 4.76 11.12
CA ALA A 214 14.38 4.36 9.72
C ALA A 214 15.59 4.71 8.85
N LYS A 215 16.44 5.65 9.28
CA LYS A 215 17.65 6.04 8.56
C LYS A 215 18.61 4.84 8.51
N PRO A 216 18.91 4.28 7.32
CA PRO A 216 19.93 3.25 7.21
C PRO A 216 21.26 3.85 7.62
N ASN A 217 21.99 3.15 8.49
CA ASN A 217 23.33 3.57 8.89
C ASN A 217 24.28 3.29 7.72
N ILE A 218 24.65 4.34 6.99
CA ILE A 218 25.51 4.25 5.80
C ILE A 218 26.98 4.05 6.18
N GLU A 219 27.35 4.41 7.41
CA GLU A 219 28.75 4.34 7.89
C GLU A 219 29.16 2.93 8.32
N ASP A 220 28.21 2.13 8.81
CA ASP A 220 28.47 0.75 9.25
C ASP A 220 27.86 -0.24 8.25
N ASP A 221 28.71 -1.07 7.62
CA ASP A 221 28.24 -2.19 6.81
C ASP A 221 27.32 -3.09 7.64
N GLN A 222 26.13 -3.39 7.12
CA GLN A 222 25.08 -4.14 7.82
C GLN A 222 25.59 -5.50 8.30
N SER A 223 26.52 -6.11 7.57
CA SER A 223 27.22 -7.35 7.96
C SER A 223 28.02 -7.20 9.25
N THR A 224 28.67 -6.05 9.47
CA THR A 224 29.51 -5.77 10.65
C THR A 224 28.65 -5.60 11.90
N VAL A 225 27.48 -4.98 11.77
CA VAL A 225 26.50 -4.82 12.86
C VAL A 225 25.96 -6.18 13.32
N GLU A 226 25.62 -7.07 12.38
CA GLU A 226 25.11 -8.41 12.70
C GLU A 226 26.20 -9.33 13.28
N VAL A 227 27.44 -9.25 12.80
CA VAL A 227 28.59 -9.95 13.41
C VAL A 227 28.85 -9.47 14.84
N GLY A 228 28.67 -8.18 15.11
CA GLY A 228 28.77 -7.61 16.45
C GLY A 228 27.72 -8.18 17.42
N LYS A 229 26.46 -8.28 16.98
CA LYS A 229 25.38 -8.89 17.78
C LYS A 229 25.64 -10.36 18.07
N LEU A 230 26.01 -11.14 17.04
CA LEU A 230 26.36 -12.55 17.18
C LEU A 230 27.52 -12.76 18.17
N ARG A 231 28.53 -11.88 18.15
CA ARG A 231 29.64 -11.96 19.10
C ARG A 231 29.19 -11.72 20.55
N ASN A 232 28.22 -10.85 20.76
CA ASN A 232 27.65 -10.60 22.09
C ASN A 232 26.79 -11.78 22.56
N GLU A 233 25.95 -12.35 21.70
CA GLU A 233 25.17 -13.56 22.02
C GLU A 233 26.07 -14.75 22.35
N VAL A 234 27.15 -14.95 21.58
CA VAL A 234 28.15 -16.00 21.87
C VAL A 234 28.86 -15.74 23.19
N LYS A 235 29.11 -14.48 23.55
CA LYS A 235 29.69 -14.13 24.85
C LYS A 235 28.73 -14.45 25.99
N GLU A 236 27.45 -14.09 25.85
CA GLU A 236 26.41 -14.36 26.84
C GLU A 236 26.21 -15.87 27.03
N LEU A 237 26.16 -16.65 25.94
CA LEU A 237 26.11 -18.11 26.00
C LEU A 237 27.36 -18.69 26.68
N LYS A 238 28.54 -18.12 26.44
CA LYS A 238 29.78 -18.56 27.10
C LYS A 238 29.76 -18.23 28.60
N ASP A 239 29.22 -17.09 28.98
CA ASP A 239 29.09 -16.70 30.38
C ASP A 239 28.08 -17.61 31.09
N MET A 240 26.95 -17.94 30.46
CA MET A 240 26.00 -18.95 30.98
C MET A 240 26.63 -20.34 31.13
N MET A 241 27.48 -20.77 30.18
CA MET A 241 28.20 -22.05 30.30
C MET A 241 29.23 -22.04 31.43
N ASN A 242 29.90 -20.91 31.69
CA ASN A 242 30.84 -20.80 32.81
C ASN A 242 30.10 -20.82 34.15
N ASP A 243 28.92 -20.19 34.22
CA ASP A 243 28.06 -20.25 35.42
C ASP A 243 27.61 -21.70 35.70
N ASP A 244 27.28 -22.48 34.66
CA ASP A 244 26.96 -23.91 34.79
C ASP A 244 28.18 -24.73 35.26
N ASP A 245 29.39 -24.44 34.77
CA ASP A 245 30.63 -25.10 35.21
C ASP A 245 30.98 -24.77 36.69
N ASP A 246 30.68 -23.57 37.18
CA ASP A 246 30.82 -23.21 38.59
C ASP A 246 29.79 -23.91 39.48
N ILE A 247 28.56 -24.12 39.00
CA ILE A 247 27.53 -24.92 39.71
C ILE A 247 27.95 -26.40 39.83
N ILE A 248 28.63 -26.94 38.81
CA ILE A 248 29.15 -28.32 38.81
C ILE A 248 30.27 -28.50 39.85
N ASN A 249 31.12 -27.48 40.06
CA ASN A 249 32.20 -27.53 41.05
C ASN A 249 31.70 -27.40 42.51
N VAL A 250 30.57 -26.72 42.75
CA VAL A 250 30.03 -26.53 44.10
C VAL A 250 29.14 -27.70 44.57
N THR A 251 28.45 -28.39 43.65
CA THR A 251 27.44 -29.40 44.02
C THR A 251 27.88 -30.86 43.86
N GLY A 252 29.05 -31.14 43.28
CA GLY A 252 29.61 -32.50 43.24
C GLY A 252 28.73 -33.58 42.59
N HIS A 253 27.69 -33.18 41.84
CA HIS A 253 26.75 -34.08 41.22
C HIS A 253 26.74 -33.85 39.70
N LYS A 254 27.13 -34.89 38.95
CA LYS A 254 27.00 -34.88 37.48
C LYS A 254 25.52 -34.81 37.10
N PRO A 255 25.08 -33.84 36.27
CA PRO A 255 23.78 -33.96 35.65
C PRO A 255 23.80 -35.10 34.64
N SER A 256 22.94 -36.07 34.90
CA SER A 256 22.60 -37.19 34.03
C SER A 256 22.07 -36.71 32.69
N ALA A 257 22.79 -37.06 31.62
CA ALA A 257 22.33 -37.30 30.26
C ALA A 257 20.93 -36.78 29.88
N LEU A 258 20.86 -35.53 29.44
CA LEU A 258 19.85 -35.07 28.49
C LEU A 258 20.54 -34.01 27.63
N PHE A 259 21.09 -34.44 26.48
CA PHE A 259 21.43 -33.66 25.27
C PHE A 259 22.54 -34.39 24.49
N GLY A 260 22.21 -35.59 24.03
CA GLY A 260 23.00 -36.28 23.01
C GLY A 260 22.72 -35.71 21.63
N THR A 261 23.24 -34.52 21.30
CA THR A 261 23.29 -34.02 19.89
C THR A 261 24.37 -32.97 19.60
N ALA A 262 25.27 -32.60 20.53
CA ALA A 262 26.24 -31.52 20.30
C ALA A 262 27.59 -31.95 19.67
N ARG A 263 27.74 -33.18 19.16
CA ARG A 263 29.01 -33.66 18.55
C ARG A 263 29.06 -33.64 17.03
N VAL A 264 28.09 -33.00 16.38
CA VAL A 264 28.04 -32.91 14.90
C VAL A 264 28.45 -31.53 14.38
N GLY A 265 28.33 -30.46 15.18
CA GLY A 265 28.60 -29.08 14.71
C GLY A 265 30.07 -28.69 14.55
N GLN A 266 30.99 -29.34 15.28
CA GLN A 266 32.39 -28.91 15.33
C GLN A 266 33.18 -29.23 14.04
N ASN A 267 32.73 -30.20 13.24
CA ASN A 267 33.35 -30.55 11.95
C ASN A 267 32.91 -29.64 10.78
N TYR A 268 31.82 -28.90 10.90
CA TYR A 268 31.35 -28.00 9.82
C TYR A 268 32.03 -26.64 9.87
N ILE A 269 32.34 -26.12 11.07
CA ILE A 269 33.00 -24.82 11.25
C ILE A 269 34.44 -24.85 10.68
N HIS A 270 35.16 -25.96 10.86
CA HIS A 270 36.52 -26.11 10.32
C HIS A 270 36.54 -26.24 8.79
N ARG A 271 35.51 -26.84 8.16
CA ARG A 271 35.39 -26.95 6.70
C ARG A 271 34.98 -25.62 6.04
N PHE A 272 34.16 -24.82 6.72
CA PHE A 272 33.76 -23.49 6.22
C PHE A 272 34.93 -22.51 6.22
N PHE A 273 35.73 -22.49 7.30
CA PHE A 273 36.92 -21.63 7.39
C PHE A 273 38.03 -22.01 6.40
N ALA A 274 38.24 -23.31 6.14
CA ALA A 274 39.27 -23.76 5.19
C ALA A 274 38.94 -23.41 3.72
N THR A 275 37.65 -23.36 3.37
CA THR A 275 37.20 -23.08 1.99
C THR A 275 37.22 -21.58 1.66
N TYR A 276 36.99 -20.71 2.64
CA TYR A 276 37.01 -19.25 2.41
C TYR A 276 38.43 -18.64 2.43
N MET A 277 39.35 -19.20 3.21
CA MET A 277 40.72 -18.68 3.31
C MET A 277 41.61 -19.05 2.11
N THR A 278 41.24 -20.06 1.30
CA THR A 278 42.00 -20.46 0.11
C THR A 278 41.52 -19.80 -1.20
N GLY A 279 40.39 -19.08 -1.18
CA GLY A 279 39.84 -18.40 -2.37
C GLY A 279 40.34 -16.97 -2.60
N SER A 280 41.00 -16.35 -1.62
CA SER A 280 41.39 -14.93 -1.66
C SER A 280 42.75 -14.67 -2.33
N GLU A 281 43.58 -15.70 -2.53
CA GLU A 281 44.95 -15.53 -3.08
C GLU A 281 45.07 -15.74 -4.60
N ARG A 282 43.97 -15.98 -5.34
CA ARG A 282 44.02 -16.29 -6.80
C ARG A 282 43.57 -15.21 -7.78
N THR A 283 43.37 -13.95 -7.36
CA THR A 283 42.93 -12.87 -8.28
C THR A 283 43.87 -11.66 -8.33
N LYS A 284 45.14 -11.82 -7.96
CA LYS A 284 46.20 -10.84 -8.23
C LYS A 284 47.36 -11.48 -8.99
N GLU A 285 47.10 -11.99 -10.19
CA GLU A 285 48.10 -12.18 -11.24
C GLU A 285 47.40 -12.81 -12.46
N THR A 286 47.05 -11.99 -13.46
CA THR A 286 47.27 -12.22 -14.92
C THR A 286 46.33 -11.35 -15.76
N LYS A 287 46.97 -10.46 -16.54
CA LYS A 287 46.57 -9.84 -17.82
C LYS A 287 45.12 -9.44 -18.07
#